data_AF-A0A930R231-F1
#
_entry.id   AF-A0A930R231-F1
#
_cell.length_a   1.000
_cell.length_b   1.000
_cell.length_c   1.000
_cell.angle_alpha   90.00
_cell.angle_beta   90.00
_cell.angle_gamma   90.00
#
_symmetry.space_group_name_H-M   'P 1'
#
loop_
_entity.id
_entity.type
_entity.pdbx_description
1 polymer ?
#
loop_
_entity_poly.entity_id
_entity_poly.type
_entity_poly.pdbx_seq_one_letter_code
_entity_poly.pdbx_strand_id
1 'polypeptide(L)'
;MTDHAANAEKVLKKYDRESNTAHYTGWPKKIIAAIAITFSVFQLYTAIFGVLDAQLQRAIHLGFGLALAYLLYPFRRAWTRDHYFHPIDIVFAVLGAATPAYLVIQYRELITRAGTVSPVDTVVGGLGILLVIEATRRVVGLPMVTVVLAFIAYAFLGPYMPGVLAHRGLTPEQLIGHLYFTTEGIFGIPLGVSSTFIFLFILFGAYLESTGLGKFFIDLANALAGWASGGPAKVAVLSSGLMGTVSGSSVANVVGTGSLTIPMMKKLGYNANFAGAVEAAASTGGQLMPPVMGAAAFLMAEFVGVPYIDVVKAAAIPALLYFTGVWLGVHFEAKRKKLKGIPRAELPNPLTLLKERGHLAIPLVVIVYLLVSGYTPMRAALVAIFLSILCAMLRKSTRMKPIEIVYGLERGAKGVLGVLVACASAGIIIGVVTKTGIGLRLASGLIDLAGGMLLPAMFFTMITAIVLGMGVPTTANYVITSTIAAPALEQMGVPVLAAHMFVFYFGIIADVTPPVALAAYAGAGISGGNALKTGVHASKLAIAAFIIPYVFVLSPVLLMVDATPLAIVSVTLTALLGMIAIS
;
A
#
# COMPACT_ATOMS: atom_id res chain seq x y z
N MET A 1 12.90 21.57 -14.46
CA MET A 1 12.00 20.41 -14.67
C MET A 1 11.39 20.53 -16.05
N THR A 2 11.25 19.45 -16.81
CA THR A 2 10.50 19.46 -18.08
C THR A 2 9.01 19.64 -17.81
N ASP A 3 8.23 20.20 -18.75
CA ASP A 3 6.78 20.42 -18.59
C ASP A 3 6.02 19.14 -18.22
N HIS A 4 6.47 17.98 -18.71
CA HIS A 4 5.90 16.67 -18.38
C HIS A 4 6.10 16.27 -16.91
N ALA A 5 7.27 16.53 -16.32
CA ALA A 5 7.54 16.21 -14.93
C ALA A 5 6.72 17.10 -13.98
N ALA A 6 6.57 18.38 -14.32
CA ALA A 6 5.73 19.31 -13.55
C ALA A 6 4.24 18.94 -13.62
N ASN A 7 3.75 18.46 -14.78
CA ASN A 7 2.38 17.98 -14.91
C ASN A 7 2.17 16.67 -14.11
N ALA A 8 3.11 15.72 -14.20
CA ALA A 8 3.06 14.47 -13.45
C ALA A 8 2.96 14.73 -11.93
N GLU A 9 3.79 15.62 -11.40
CA GLU A 9 3.77 15.98 -9.98
C GLU A 9 2.44 16.64 -9.56
N LYS A 10 1.87 17.51 -10.40
CA LYS A 10 0.55 18.12 -10.15
C LYS A 10 -0.56 17.06 -10.11
N VAL A 11 -0.52 16.09 -11.04
CA VAL A 11 -1.48 14.97 -11.08
C VAL A 11 -1.33 14.09 -9.84
N LEU A 12 -0.10 13.75 -9.45
CA LEU A 12 0.17 12.97 -8.24
C LEU A 12 -0.41 13.65 -7.00
N LYS A 13 -0.07 14.92 -6.77
CA LYS A 13 -0.60 15.69 -5.62
C LYS A 13 -2.12 15.79 -5.60
N LYS A 14 -2.78 15.74 -6.77
CA LYS A 14 -4.23 15.83 -6.88
C LYS A 14 -4.93 14.53 -6.48
N TYR A 15 -4.41 13.38 -6.93
CA TYR A 15 -5.06 12.08 -6.76
C TYR A 15 -4.47 11.21 -5.65
N ASP A 16 -3.22 11.47 -5.27
CA ASP A 16 -2.55 10.88 -4.12
C ASP A 16 -2.37 11.95 -3.03
N ARG A 17 -3.11 11.79 -1.94
CA ARG A 17 -3.03 12.69 -0.78
C ARG A 17 -1.73 12.53 -0.02
N GLU A 18 -1.15 11.32 0.01
CA GLU A 18 0.08 11.03 0.73
C GLU A 18 1.25 11.80 0.14
N SER A 19 1.28 11.98 -1.19
CA SER A 19 2.30 12.77 -1.88
C SER A 19 2.14 14.29 -1.75
N ASN A 20 1.04 14.79 -1.16
CA ASN A 20 0.71 16.22 -1.16
C ASN A 20 1.20 16.95 0.09
N THR A 21 2.53 17.04 0.21
CA THR A 21 3.26 17.64 1.35
C THR A 21 3.64 19.11 1.11
N ALA A 22 3.85 19.84 2.21
CA ALA A 22 4.46 21.17 2.21
C ALA A 22 5.96 21.09 1.92
N HIS A 23 6.44 22.01 1.08
CA HIS A 23 7.85 22.15 0.76
C HIS A 23 8.42 23.41 1.42
N TYR A 24 9.32 23.21 2.38
CA TYR A 24 10.00 24.32 3.06
C TYR A 24 11.43 24.48 2.55
N THR A 25 11.99 25.67 2.74
CA THR A 25 13.38 26.03 2.47
C THR A 25 14.02 26.70 3.70
N GLY A 26 15.34 26.72 3.80
CA GLY A 26 16.04 27.29 4.97
C GLY A 26 15.96 26.45 6.24
N TRP A 27 15.76 27.09 7.40
CA TRP A 27 15.78 26.43 8.72
C TRP A 27 14.65 25.41 8.97
N PRO A 28 13.38 25.60 8.51
CA PRO A 28 12.32 24.63 8.70
C PRO A 28 12.64 23.30 7.99
N LYS A 29 13.23 23.38 6.78
CA LYS A 29 13.71 22.20 6.04
C LYS A 29 14.75 21.42 6.85
N LYS A 30 15.69 22.12 7.50
CA LYS A 30 16.73 21.48 8.33
C LYS A 30 16.13 20.75 9.54
N ILE A 31 15.12 21.34 10.19
CA ILE A 31 14.42 20.69 11.31
C ILE A 31 13.68 19.43 10.84
N ILE A 32 12.90 19.53 9.77
CA ILE A 32 12.21 18.36 9.19
C ILE A 32 13.22 17.26 8.83
N ALA A 33 14.33 17.63 8.18
CA ALA A 33 15.37 16.68 7.82
C ALA A 33 16.00 16.04 9.08
N ALA A 34 16.28 16.82 10.12
CA ALA A 34 16.84 16.29 11.37
C ALA A 34 15.89 15.28 12.05
N ILE A 35 14.59 15.59 12.14
CA ILE A 35 13.60 14.67 12.71
C ILE A 35 13.47 13.41 11.85
N ALA A 36 13.38 13.55 10.52
CA ALA A 36 13.25 12.44 9.57
C ALA A 36 14.48 11.52 9.58
N ILE A 37 15.68 12.09 9.60
CA ILE A 37 16.94 11.33 9.69
C ILE A 37 17.02 10.62 11.05
N THR A 38 16.69 11.30 12.15
CA THR A 38 16.67 10.68 13.49
C THR A 38 15.69 9.52 13.55
N PHE A 39 14.50 9.68 12.96
CA PHE A 39 13.51 8.62 12.86
C PHE A 39 14.03 7.41 12.07
N SER A 40 14.62 7.63 10.90
CA SER A 40 15.23 6.56 10.11
C SER A 40 16.39 5.87 10.82
N VAL A 41 17.23 6.64 11.52
CA VAL A 41 18.35 6.09 12.31
C VAL A 41 17.84 5.25 13.47
N PHE A 42 16.80 5.70 14.19
CA PHE A 42 16.16 4.91 15.25
C PHE A 42 15.67 3.57 14.73
N GLN A 43 14.95 3.57 13.61
CA GLN A 43 14.39 2.35 13.02
C GLN A 43 15.48 1.38 12.54
N LEU A 44 16.52 1.90 11.90
CA LEU A 44 17.69 1.11 11.51
C LEU A 44 18.41 0.55 12.74
N TYR A 45 18.59 1.35 13.79
CA TYR A 45 19.22 0.92 15.04
C TYR A 45 18.46 -0.25 15.67
N THR A 46 17.13 -0.13 15.83
CA THR A 46 16.31 -1.22 16.39
C THR A 46 16.27 -2.44 15.49
N ALA A 47 16.37 -2.27 14.17
CA ALA A 47 16.45 -3.39 13.24
C ALA A 47 17.79 -4.16 13.32
N ILE A 48 18.88 -3.47 13.64
CA ILE A 48 20.23 -4.05 13.76
C ILE A 48 20.45 -4.67 15.14
N PHE A 49 20.11 -3.94 16.21
CA PHE A 49 20.50 -4.28 17.57
C PHE A 49 19.38 -4.91 18.41
N GLY A 50 18.14 -4.95 17.89
CA GLY A 50 16.98 -5.52 18.58
C GLY A 50 15.85 -4.52 18.73
N VAL A 51 14.64 -5.00 18.52
CA VAL A 51 13.40 -4.22 18.65
C VAL A 51 13.08 -4.05 20.14
N LEU A 52 12.61 -2.87 20.53
CA LEU A 52 12.13 -2.62 21.89
C LEU A 52 10.84 -3.39 22.16
N ASP A 53 10.40 -3.39 23.42
CA ASP A 53 9.05 -3.88 23.76
C ASP A 53 8.00 -3.23 22.87
N ALA A 54 6.99 -4.01 22.48
CA ALA A 54 6.03 -3.63 21.44
C ALA A 54 5.40 -2.25 21.66
N GLN A 55 5.00 -1.94 22.90
CA GLN A 55 4.41 -0.64 23.22
C GLN A 55 5.41 0.51 23.11
N LEU A 56 6.67 0.32 23.52
CA LEU A 56 7.72 1.32 23.41
C LEU A 56 8.11 1.58 21.95
N GLN A 57 8.36 0.51 21.18
CA GLN A 57 8.72 0.61 19.76
C GLN A 57 7.64 1.38 18.98
N ARG A 58 6.36 0.99 19.18
CA ARG A 58 5.22 1.59 18.47
C ARG A 58 4.96 3.03 18.93
N ALA A 59 5.17 3.34 20.21
CA ALA A 59 5.03 4.70 20.73
C ALA A 59 6.08 5.67 20.17
N ILE A 60 7.35 5.28 20.15
CA ILE A 60 8.42 6.11 19.56
C ILE A 60 8.17 6.31 18.07
N HIS A 61 7.81 5.23 17.35
CA HIS A 61 7.47 5.28 15.95
C HIS A 61 6.31 6.25 15.65
N LEU A 62 5.21 6.16 16.41
CA LEU A 62 4.08 7.07 16.25
C LEU A 62 4.45 8.51 16.59
N GLY A 63 5.25 8.75 17.63
CA GLY A 63 5.66 10.08 18.05
C GLY A 63 6.46 10.82 16.96
N PHE A 64 7.44 10.15 16.35
CA PHE A 64 8.14 10.68 15.18
C PHE A 64 7.20 10.89 13.99
N GLY A 65 6.33 9.91 13.72
CA GLY A 65 5.36 9.96 12.64
C GLY A 65 4.42 11.16 12.73
N LEU A 66 3.80 11.38 13.89
CA LEU A 66 2.88 12.49 14.12
C LEU A 66 3.59 13.84 14.07
N ALA A 67 4.78 13.96 14.66
CA ALA A 67 5.58 15.18 14.57
C ALA A 67 5.87 15.58 13.12
N LEU A 68 6.35 14.62 12.31
CA LEU A 68 6.61 14.86 10.89
C LEU A 68 5.33 15.11 10.10
N ALA A 69 4.26 14.36 10.38
CA ALA A 69 2.98 14.52 9.71
C ALA A 69 2.42 15.94 9.89
N TYR A 70 2.45 16.50 11.10
CA TYR A 70 1.92 17.85 11.30
C TYR A 70 2.80 18.96 10.74
N LEU A 71 4.12 18.77 10.67
CA LEU A 71 5.01 19.72 10.02
C LEU A 71 4.88 19.70 8.49
N LEU A 72 4.70 18.51 7.90
CA LEU A 72 4.63 18.31 6.45
C LEU A 72 3.22 18.45 5.86
N TYR A 73 2.18 18.20 6.64
CA TYR A 73 0.78 18.32 6.23
C TYR A 73 0.12 19.42 7.07
N PRO A 74 0.21 20.68 6.63
CA PRO A 74 -0.23 21.84 7.42
C PRO A 74 -1.76 21.86 7.55
N PHE A 75 -2.25 22.45 8.64
CA PHE A 75 -3.69 22.54 8.94
C PHE A 75 -4.46 23.25 7.82
N ARG A 76 -3.89 24.32 7.28
CA ARG A 76 -4.36 24.99 6.05
C ARG A 76 -3.19 25.29 5.15
N ARG A 77 -3.29 24.87 3.89
CA ARG A 77 -2.25 25.09 2.87
C ARG A 77 -1.99 26.57 2.55
N ALA A 78 -3.01 27.41 2.68
CA ALA A 78 -2.86 28.85 2.48
C ALA A 78 -1.91 29.51 3.49
N TRP A 79 -1.58 28.81 4.59
CA TRP A 79 -0.66 29.31 5.62
C TRP A 79 0.79 28.89 5.40
N THR A 80 1.05 27.99 4.44
CA THR A 80 2.40 27.52 4.14
C THR A 80 3.23 28.64 3.53
N ARG A 81 4.39 28.88 4.12
CA ARG A 81 5.40 29.82 3.62
C ARG A 81 6.76 29.14 3.64
N ASP A 82 7.61 29.46 2.67
CA ASP A 82 8.87 28.75 2.44
C ASP A 82 9.76 28.64 3.69
N HIS A 83 9.84 29.70 4.50
CA HIS A 83 10.77 29.81 5.64
C HIS A 83 10.07 29.86 7.01
N TYR A 84 8.81 29.43 7.11
CA TYR A 84 8.01 29.62 8.33
C TYR A 84 7.06 28.44 8.58
N PHE A 85 7.12 27.89 9.80
CA PHE A 85 6.10 26.99 10.31
C PHE A 85 4.97 27.79 10.96
N HIS A 86 3.74 27.45 10.63
CA HIS A 86 2.60 28.04 11.31
C HIS A 86 2.56 27.55 12.78
N PRO A 87 2.32 28.42 13.78
CA PRO A 87 2.34 28.03 15.19
C PRO A 87 1.38 26.88 15.52
N ILE A 88 0.22 26.84 14.86
CA ILE A 88 -0.73 25.73 15.00
C ILE A 88 -0.09 24.40 14.59
N ASP A 89 0.64 24.34 13.48
CA ASP A 89 1.29 23.11 13.03
C ASP A 89 2.42 22.68 13.98
N ILE A 90 3.12 23.64 14.60
CA ILE A 90 4.09 23.37 15.67
C ILE A 90 3.39 22.77 16.89
N VAL A 91 2.27 23.36 17.35
CA VAL A 91 1.51 22.85 18.51
C VAL A 91 1.04 21.42 18.25
N PHE A 92 0.49 21.14 17.06
CA PHE A 92 0.11 19.79 16.68
C PHE A 92 1.32 18.84 16.64
N ALA A 93 2.46 19.27 16.09
CA ALA A 93 3.68 18.46 16.05
C ALA A 93 4.19 18.13 17.46
N VAL A 94 4.20 19.11 18.37
CA VAL A 94 4.63 18.93 19.76
C VAL A 94 3.68 18.02 20.52
N LEU A 95 2.36 18.26 20.46
CA LEU A 95 1.38 17.41 21.13
C LEU A 95 1.33 15.98 20.53
N GLY A 96 1.51 15.88 19.20
CA GLY A 96 1.63 14.62 18.48
C GLY A 96 2.83 13.79 18.91
N ALA A 97 3.96 14.43 19.24
CA ALA A 97 5.11 13.75 19.83
C ALA A 97 4.93 13.47 21.33
N ALA A 98 4.33 14.41 22.06
CA ALA A 98 4.20 14.34 23.52
C ALA A 98 3.26 13.22 23.98
N THR A 99 2.15 12.97 23.26
CA THR A 99 1.18 11.94 23.67
C THR A 99 1.75 10.51 23.61
N PRO A 100 2.48 10.06 22.56
CA PRO A 100 3.18 8.79 22.61
C PRO A 100 4.41 8.82 23.54
N ALA A 101 5.09 9.97 23.68
CA ALA A 101 6.20 10.09 24.63
C ALA A 101 5.77 9.83 26.08
N TYR A 102 4.54 10.19 26.45
CA TYR A 102 3.96 9.85 27.75
C TYR A 102 3.97 8.34 28.01
N LEU A 103 3.61 7.52 27.00
CA LEU A 103 3.68 6.05 27.13
C LEU A 103 5.10 5.55 27.33
N VAL A 104 6.08 6.18 26.69
CA VAL A 104 7.50 5.81 26.82
C VAL A 104 8.02 6.16 28.22
N ILE A 105 7.68 7.35 28.71
CA ILE A 105 8.14 7.85 30.02
C ILE A 105 7.46 7.07 31.16
N GLN A 106 6.15 6.85 31.08
CA GLN A 106 5.34 6.21 32.13
C GLN A 106 5.20 4.70 31.97
N TYR A 107 5.96 4.08 31.07
CA TYR A 107 5.83 2.67 30.70
C TYR A 107 5.77 1.71 31.90
N ARG A 108 6.70 1.86 32.85
CA ARG A 108 6.75 1.01 34.06
C ARG A 108 5.51 1.17 34.91
N GLU A 109 5.08 2.41 35.16
CA GLU A 109 3.90 2.68 35.99
C GLU A 109 2.64 2.13 35.33
N LEU A 110 2.46 2.35 34.03
CA LEU A 110 1.31 1.89 33.26
C LEU A 110 1.16 0.37 33.32
N ILE A 111 2.26 -0.38 33.19
CA ILE A 111 2.24 -1.84 33.29
C ILE A 111 1.91 -2.30 34.71
N THR A 112 2.51 -1.68 35.72
CA THR A 112 2.28 -2.07 37.13
C THR A 112 0.86 -1.79 37.63
N ARG A 113 0.13 -0.87 36.99
CA ARG A 113 -1.27 -0.52 37.34
C ARG A 113 -2.32 -1.49 36.78
N ALA A 114 -1.90 -2.56 36.11
CA ALA A 114 -2.74 -3.65 35.61
C ALA A 114 -4.00 -3.20 34.83
N GLY A 115 -3.88 -2.15 34.01
CA GLY A 115 -4.97 -1.64 33.19
C GLY A 115 -5.86 -0.58 33.87
N THR A 116 -5.52 -0.14 35.08
CA THR A 116 -6.18 1.00 35.73
C THR A 116 -5.74 2.30 35.05
N VAL A 117 -6.69 3.00 34.43
CA VAL A 117 -6.47 4.27 33.71
C VAL A 117 -6.79 5.42 34.67
N SER A 118 -5.80 6.25 34.99
CA SER A 118 -6.00 7.45 35.80
C SER A 118 -6.66 8.58 35.00
N PRO A 119 -7.21 9.63 35.64
CA PRO A 119 -7.75 10.78 34.93
C PRO A 119 -6.74 11.45 33.97
N VAL A 120 -5.45 11.48 34.35
CA VAL A 120 -4.38 11.99 33.49
C VAL A 120 -4.20 11.10 32.26
N ASP A 121 -4.21 9.78 32.45
CA ASP A 121 -4.12 8.81 31.35
C ASP A 121 -5.32 8.99 30.39
N THR A 122 -6.53 9.17 30.90
CA THR A 122 -7.73 9.42 30.08
C THR A 122 -7.58 10.68 29.24
N VAL A 123 -7.06 11.78 29.80
CA VAL A 123 -6.84 13.03 29.05
C VAL A 123 -5.76 12.85 27.98
N VAL A 124 -4.62 12.25 28.33
CA VAL A 124 -3.51 12.04 27.38
C VAL A 124 -3.93 11.09 26.27
N GLY A 125 -4.58 9.98 26.60
CA GLY A 125 -5.07 9.01 25.63
C GLY A 125 -6.17 9.56 24.74
N GLY A 126 -7.12 10.30 25.31
CA GLY A 126 -8.15 11.01 24.55
C GLY A 126 -7.55 12.02 23.57
N LEU A 127 -6.58 12.82 24.02
CA LEU A 127 -5.85 13.75 23.16
C LEU A 127 -5.09 13.00 22.05
N GLY A 128 -4.41 11.90 22.38
CA GLY A 128 -3.68 11.08 21.43
C GLY A 128 -4.59 10.48 20.34
N ILE A 129 -5.79 10.00 20.69
CA ILE A 129 -6.79 9.51 19.73
C ILE A 129 -7.24 10.64 18.80
N LEU A 130 -7.57 11.82 19.35
CA LEU A 130 -7.98 12.98 18.55
C LEU A 130 -6.87 13.45 17.60
N LEU A 131 -5.61 13.43 18.05
CA LEU A 131 -4.46 13.73 17.21
C LEU A 131 -4.32 12.71 16.09
N VAL A 132 -4.42 11.40 16.37
CA VAL A 132 -4.39 10.40 15.30
C VAL A 132 -5.49 10.65 14.27
N ILE A 133 -6.75 10.89 14.67
CA ILE A 133 -7.87 11.21 13.76
C ILE A 133 -7.58 12.46 12.92
N GLU A 134 -7.04 13.51 13.55
CA GLU A 134 -6.68 14.73 12.85
C GLU A 134 -5.51 14.52 11.87
N ALA A 135 -4.52 13.70 12.22
CA ALA A 135 -3.46 13.28 11.30
C ALA A 135 -4.05 12.45 10.14
N THR A 136 -5.00 11.54 10.41
CA THR A 136 -5.74 10.80 9.38
C THR A 136 -6.38 11.74 8.38
N ARG A 137 -7.04 12.80 8.85
CA ARG A 137 -7.69 13.81 7.98
C ARG A 137 -6.70 14.49 7.05
N ARG A 138 -5.50 14.83 7.56
CA ARG A 138 -4.47 15.57 6.83
C ARG A 138 -3.67 14.71 5.85
N VAL A 139 -3.34 13.48 6.24
CA VAL A 139 -2.44 12.60 5.49
C VAL A 139 -3.22 11.62 4.61
N VAL A 140 -4.19 10.90 5.18
CA VAL A 140 -4.92 9.80 4.52
C VAL A 140 -6.16 10.34 3.80
N GLY A 141 -7.03 11.02 4.54
CA GLY A 141 -8.18 11.74 4.01
C GLY A 141 -9.50 11.46 4.71
N LEU A 142 -10.54 12.12 4.20
CA LEU A 142 -11.88 12.08 4.79
C LEU A 142 -12.54 10.70 4.77
N PRO A 143 -12.40 9.86 3.73
CA PRO A 143 -12.99 8.52 3.75
C PRO A 143 -12.55 7.71 4.98
N MET A 144 -11.26 7.68 5.29
CA MET A 144 -10.74 7.00 6.48
C MET A 144 -11.25 7.62 7.78
N VAL A 145 -11.32 8.96 7.88
CA VAL A 145 -11.86 9.64 9.06
C VAL A 145 -13.33 9.27 9.29
N THR A 146 -14.15 9.25 8.23
CA THR A 146 -15.56 8.87 8.33
C THR A 146 -15.71 7.45 8.86
N VAL A 147 -14.90 6.50 8.38
CA VAL A 147 -14.91 5.12 8.90
C VAL A 147 -14.52 5.09 10.38
N VAL A 148 -13.41 5.73 10.76
CA VAL A 148 -12.96 5.80 12.16
C VAL A 148 -14.03 6.40 13.08
N LEU A 149 -14.63 7.53 12.69
CA LEU A 149 -15.68 8.18 13.46
C LEU A 149 -16.95 7.33 13.55
N ALA A 150 -17.30 6.60 12.48
CA ALA A 150 -18.44 5.68 12.50
C ALA A 150 -18.22 4.52 13.50
N PHE A 151 -17.01 3.95 13.56
CA PHE A 151 -16.67 2.92 14.55
C PHE A 151 -16.64 3.49 15.98
N ILE A 152 -16.06 4.66 16.20
CA ILE A 152 -16.11 5.32 17.51
C ILE A 152 -17.56 5.59 17.93
N ALA A 153 -18.41 6.10 17.03
CA ALA A 153 -19.82 6.32 17.31
C ALA A 153 -20.54 5.00 17.64
N TYR A 154 -20.29 3.95 16.86
CA TYR A 154 -20.84 2.61 17.10
C TYR A 154 -20.47 2.09 18.50
N ALA A 155 -19.23 2.30 18.95
CA ALA A 155 -18.78 1.90 20.29
C ALA A 155 -19.64 2.47 21.44
N PHE A 156 -20.26 3.64 21.24
CA PHE A 156 -21.18 4.26 22.20
C PHE A 156 -22.65 3.91 21.92
N LEU A 157 -23.03 3.85 20.64
CA LEU A 157 -24.42 3.67 20.20
C LEU A 157 -24.92 2.21 20.26
N GLY A 158 -24.05 1.27 20.62
CA GLY A 158 -24.38 -0.15 20.77
C GLY A 158 -25.74 -0.49 21.38
N PRO A 159 -26.17 0.13 22.49
CA PRO A 159 -27.45 -0.17 23.13
C PRO A 159 -28.69 0.21 22.30
N TYR A 160 -28.53 1.13 21.35
CA TYR A 160 -29.60 1.63 20.49
C TYR A 160 -29.63 0.95 19.12
N MET A 161 -28.64 0.09 18.83
CA MET A 161 -28.56 -0.61 17.55
C MET A 161 -29.55 -1.77 17.48
N PRO A 162 -30.14 -2.05 16.30
CA PRO A 162 -31.11 -3.14 16.15
C PRO A 162 -30.43 -4.51 16.07
N GLY A 163 -31.11 -5.53 16.62
CA GLY A 163 -30.81 -6.94 16.39
C GLY A 163 -29.35 -7.32 16.67
N VAL A 164 -28.72 -8.01 15.72
CA VAL A 164 -27.35 -8.53 15.83
C VAL A 164 -26.28 -7.44 15.98
N LEU A 165 -26.61 -6.17 15.69
CA LEU A 165 -25.69 -5.05 15.85
C LEU A 165 -25.66 -4.51 17.30
N ALA A 166 -26.59 -4.90 18.17
CA ALA A 166 -26.73 -4.41 19.53
C ALA A 166 -25.63 -4.90 20.48
N HIS A 167 -24.99 -4.02 21.24
CA HIS A 167 -24.07 -4.40 22.33
C HIS A 167 -24.21 -3.45 23.52
N ARG A 168 -23.54 -3.76 24.64
CA ARG A 168 -23.71 -3.03 25.92
C ARG A 168 -23.31 -1.54 25.88
N GLY A 169 -22.64 -1.08 24.82
CA GLY A 169 -21.97 0.23 24.77
C GLY A 169 -20.70 0.26 25.63
N LEU A 170 -19.80 1.21 25.34
CA LEU A 170 -18.57 1.45 26.09
C LEU A 170 -18.61 2.84 26.74
N THR A 171 -18.00 2.99 27.91
CA THR A 171 -17.75 4.34 28.48
C THR A 171 -16.53 4.99 27.80
N PRO A 172 -16.38 6.33 27.85
CA PRO A 172 -15.21 7.01 27.30
C PRO A 172 -13.88 6.46 27.87
N GLU A 173 -13.83 6.18 29.17
CA GLU A 173 -12.63 5.67 29.85
C GLU A 173 -12.29 4.26 29.38
N GLN A 174 -13.29 3.39 29.20
CA GLN A 174 -13.10 2.05 28.66
C GLN A 174 -12.59 2.09 27.23
N LEU A 175 -13.15 2.97 26.40
CA LEU A 175 -12.74 3.13 25.01
C LEU A 175 -11.33 3.70 24.93
N ILE A 176 -11.03 4.80 25.63
CA ILE A 176 -9.71 5.43 25.62
C ILE A 176 -8.65 4.49 26.18
N GLY A 177 -8.94 3.84 27.31
CA GLY A 177 -8.08 2.83 27.94
C GLY A 177 -7.71 1.73 26.96
N HIS A 178 -8.71 1.19 26.26
CA HIS A 178 -8.46 0.15 25.27
C HIS A 178 -7.71 0.66 24.04
N LEU A 179 -8.14 1.77 23.44
CA LEU A 179 -7.60 2.24 22.17
C LEU A 179 -6.18 2.79 22.29
N TYR A 180 -5.81 3.41 23.41
CA TYR A 180 -4.52 4.10 23.54
C TYR A 180 -3.49 3.38 24.41
N PHE A 181 -3.92 2.62 25.43
CA PHE A 181 -2.99 2.01 26.39
C PHE A 181 -2.77 0.51 26.19
N THR A 182 -3.44 -0.10 25.20
CA THR A 182 -3.27 -1.53 24.89
C THR A 182 -2.69 -1.75 23.49
N THR A 183 -2.26 -2.99 23.23
CA THR A 183 -1.79 -3.45 21.92
C THR A 183 -2.92 -3.94 21.01
N GLU A 184 -4.17 -3.64 21.34
CA GLU A 184 -5.35 -3.98 20.53
C GLU A 184 -5.97 -2.74 19.87
N GLY A 185 -5.43 -1.54 20.18
CA GLY A 185 -5.88 -0.26 19.63
C GLY A 185 -4.88 0.36 18.65
N ILE A 186 -4.63 1.67 18.80
CA ILE A 186 -3.68 2.45 17.98
C ILE A 186 -2.29 1.81 17.95
N PHE A 187 -1.83 1.31 19.10
CA PHE A 187 -0.55 0.61 19.23
C PHE A 187 -0.65 -0.88 18.94
N GLY A 188 -1.62 -1.30 18.12
CA GLY A 188 -1.82 -2.70 17.78
C GLY A 188 -1.02 -3.22 16.60
N ILE A 189 -1.46 -4.35 16.07
CA ILE A 189 -0.79 -5.09 15.01
C ILE A 189 -0.42 -4.19 13.81
N PRO A 190 -1.31 -3.34 13.26
CA PRO A 190 -0.95 -2.52 12.09
C PRO A 190 0.22 -1.58 12.34
N LEU A 191 0.26 -0.93 13.50
CA LEU A 191 1.34 -0.04 13.86
C LEU A 191 2.61 -0.81 14.21
N GLY A 192 2.48 -2.02 14.77
CA GLY A 192 3.59 -2.96 14.98
C GLY A 192 4.32 -3.31 13.68
N VAL A 193 3.58 -3.75 12.67
CA VAL A 193 4.10 -4.06 11.33
C VAL A 193 4.68 -2.81 10.67
N SER A 194 4.03 -1.65 10.82
CA SER A 194 4.53 -0.34 10.37
C SER A 194 5.90 0.00 10.98
N SER A 195 6.01 -0.14 12.30
CA SER A 195 7.19 0.23 13.10
C SER A 195 8.39 -0.70 12.97
N THR A 196 8.22 -1.86 12.35
CA THR A 196 9.27 -2.87 12.20
C THR A 196 9.69 -2.98 10.74
N PHE A 197 9.04 -3.85 9.97
CA PHE A 197 9.50 -4.18 8.63
C PHE A 197 8.95 -3.25 7.54
N ILE A 198 7.70 -2.77 7.61
CA ILE A 198 7.15 -1.85 6.59
C ILE A 198 8.03 -0.60 6.47
N PHE A 199 8.46 0.00 7.58
CA PHE A 199 9.36 1.15 7.55
C PHE A 199 10.64 0.86 6.75
N LEU A 200 11.28 -0.29 7.02
CA LEU A 200 12.52 -0.68 6.32
C LEU A 200 12.27 -0.96 4.84
N PHE A 201 11.13 -1.55 4.47
CA PHE A 201 10.80 -1.77 3.05
C PHE A 201 10.52 -0.46 2.30
N ILE A 202 9.88 0.52 2.94
CA ILE A 202 9.70 1.86 2.35
C ILE A 202 11.04 2.58 2.24
N LEU A 203 11.90 2.48 3.26
CA LEU A 203 13.25 3.02 3.21
C LEU A 203 14.09 2.36 2.11
N PHE A 204 13.98 1.04 1.95
CA PHE A 204 14.57 0.28 0.85
C PHE A 204 14.08 0.79 -0.51
N GLY A 205 12.77 0.95 -0.69
CA GLY A 205 12.18 1.51 -1.90
C GLY A 205 12.71 2.91 -2.21
N ALA A 206 12.83 3.78 -1.20
CA ALA A 206 13.39 5.13 -1.35
C ALA A 206 14.86 5.11 -1.82
N TYR A 207 15.67 4.18 -1.31
CA TYR A 207 17.05 4.00 -1.80
C TYR A 207 17.08 3.44 -3.22
N LEU A 208 16.29 2.40 -3.51
CA LEU A 208 16.20 1.81 -4.85
C LEU A 208 15.82 2.84 -5.91
N GLU A 209 14.81 3.68 -5.64
CA GLU A 209 14.38 4.73 -6.55
C GLU A 209 15.52 5.74 -6.81
N SER A 210 16.28 6.07 -5.76
CA SER A 210 17.45 6.97 -5.85
C SER A 210 18.58 6.43 -6.71
N THR A 211 18.67 5.10 -6.91
CA THR A 211 19.74 4.48 -7.72
C THR A 211 19.48 4.55 -9.23
N GLY A 212 18.27 4.94 -9.65
CA GLY A 212 17.85 4.92 -11.06
C GLY A 212 17.31 3.56 -11.54
N LEU A 213 16.98 2.65 -10.61
CA LEU A 213 16.39 1.33 -10.92
C LEU A 213 15.11 1.46 -11.76
N GLY A 214 14.29 2.48 -11.50
CA GLY A 214 13.05 2.69 -12.25
C GLY A 214 13.27 2.86 -13.76
N LYS A 215 14.31 3.62 -14.14
CA LYS A 215 14.70 3.77 -15.54
C LYS A 215 15.23 2.45 -16.12
N PHE A 216 15.99 1.68 -15.32
CA PHE A 216 16.44 0.35 -15.73
C PHE A 216 15.26 -0.58 -16.06
N PHE A 217 14.19 -0.60 -15.25
CA PHE A 217 13.01 -1.42 -15.54
C PHE A 217 12.28 -1.00 -16.81
N ILE A 218 12.13 0.31 -17.05
CA ILE A 218 11.52 0.82 -18.29
C ILE A 218 12.37 0.46 -19.51
N ASP A 219 13.69 0.65 -19.43
CA ASP A 219 14.62 0.32 -20.51
C ASP A 219 14.61 -1.20 -20.79
N LEU A 220 14.56 -2.03 -19.74
CA LEU A 220 14.49 -3.49 -19.85
C LEU A 220 13.18 -3.95 -20.47
N ALA A 221 12.05 -3.40 -20.03
CA ALA A 221 10.74 -3.68 -20.60
C ALA A 221 10.68 -3.30 -22.09
N ASN A 222 11.25 -2.15 -22.46
CA ASN A 222 11.40 -1.74 -23.87
C ASN A 222 12.20 -2.74 -24.68
N ALA A 223 13.34 -3.19 -24.17
CA ALA A 223 14.19 -4.17 -24.84
C ALA A 223 13.46 -5.51 -25.08
N LEU A 224 12.65 -5.94 -24.10
CA LEU A 224 11.93 -7.22 -24.15
C LEU A 224 10.67 -7.18 -25.01
N ALA A 225 9.89 -6.11 -24.94
CA ALA A 225 8.52 -6.07 -25.47
C ALA A 225 8.24 -4.93 -26.47
N GLY A 226 9.11 -3.92 -26.57
CA GLY A 226 8.89 -2.73 -27.41
C GLY A 226 8.75 -3.03 -28.90
N TRP A 227 9.33 -4.13 -29.38
CA TRP A 227 9.27 -4.57 -30.77
C TRP A 227 7.94 -5.24 -31.14
N ALA A 228 7.17 -5.71 -30.16
CA ALA A 228 5.94 -6.45 -30.41
C ALA A 228 4.82 -5.52 -30.90
N SER A 229 3.79 -6.08 -31.56
CA SER A 229 2.58 -5.31 -31.89
C SER A 229 1.96 -4.73 -30.62
N GLY A 230 1.78 -3.40 -30.60
CA GLY A 230 1.37 -2.65 -29.41
C GLY A 230 2.49 -2.47 -28.37
N GLY A 231 3.76 -2.54 -28.78
CA GLY A 231 4.94 -2.59 -27.92
C GLY A 231 4.90 -1.66 -26.70
N PRO A 232 4.73 -0.34 -26.87
CA PRO A 232 4.59 0.60 -25.75
C PRO A 232 3.58 0.22 -24.66
N ALA A 233 2.43 -0.39 -25.01
CA ALA A 233 1.45 -0.84 -24.03
C ALA A 233 1.93 -2.08 -23.27
N LYS A 234 2.64 -3.00 -23.94
CA LYS A 234 3.27 -4.16 -23.29
C LYS A 234 4.44 -3.75 -22.40
N VAL A 235 5.18 -2.72 -22.81
CA VAL A 235 6.24 -2.09 -22.00
C VAL A 235 5.63 -1.49 -20.74
N ALA A 236 4.50 -0.78 -20.84
CA ALA A 236 3.76 -0.31 -19.67
C ALA A 236 3.41 -1.47 -18.74
N VAL A 237 2.78 -2.54 -19.26
CA VAL A 237 2.41 -3.71 -18.45
C VAL A 237 3.60 -4.31 -17.67
N LEU A 238 4.76 -4.50 -18.32
CA LEU A 238 5.94 -5.06 -17.65
C LEU A 238 6.60 -4.08 -16.67
N SER A 239 6.84 -2.84 -17.12
CA SER A 239 7.56 -1.86 -16.31
C SER A 239 6.77 -1.43 -15.08
N SER A 240 5.46 -1.18 -15.21
CA SER A 240 4.59 -0.85 -14.08
C SER A 240 4.37 -2.05 -13.17
N GLY A 241 4.36 -3.28 -13.72
CA GLY A 241 4.36 -4.50 -12.89
C GLY A 241 5.59 -4.59 -12.01
N LEU A 242 6.80 -4.42 -12.59
CA LEU A 242 8.07 -4.43 -11.85
C LEU A 242 8.17 -3.28 -10.84
N MET A 243 7.81 -2.06 -11.24
CA MET A 243 7.84 -0.88 -10.38
C MET A 243 6.80 -0.95 -9.25
N GLY A 244 5.65 -1.55 -9.52
CA GLY A 244 4.59 -1.74 -8.54
C GLY A 244 5.01 -2.63 -7.37
N THR A 245 5.89 -3.61 -7.62
CA THR A 245 6.46 -4.43 -6.55
C THR A 245 7.20 -3.60 -5.51
N VAL A 246 7.81 -2.48 -5.91
CA VAL A 246 8.64 -1.63 -5.04
C VAL A 246 7.81 -0.50 -4.41
N SER A 247 6.95 0.15 -5.19
CA SER A 247 6.22 1.35 -4.76
C SER A 247 5.02 1.05 -3.87
N GLY A 248 4.35 -0.10 -4.05
CA GLY A 248 3.19 -0.48 -3.25
C GLY A 248 1.98 0.48 -3.35
N SER A 249 1.99 1.41 -4.32
CA SER A 249 0.95 2.42 -4.54
C SER A 249 0.58 2.48 -6.02
N SER A 250 -0.70 2.23 -6.32
CA SER A 250 -1.23 2.27 -7.68
C SER A 250 -1.08 3.66 -8.32
N VAL A 251 -1.48 4.72 -7.61
CA VAL A 251 -1.47 6.10 -8.12
C VAL A 251 -0.04 6.61 -8.31
N ALA A 252 0.85 6.36 -7.34
CA ALA A 252 2.25 6.75 -7.45
C ALA A 252 2.93 6.04 -8.63
N ASN A 253 2.63 4.75 -8.83
CA ASN A 253 3.14 3.98 -9.95
C ASN A 253 2.60 4.51 -11.29
N VAL A 254 1.29 4.76 -11.42
CA VAL A 254 0.70 5.38 -12.62
C VAL A 254 1.37 6.70 -12.96
N VAL A 255 1.68 7.54 -11.98
CA VAL A 255 2.37 8.81 -12.25
C VAL A 255 3.82 8.57 -12.63
N GLY A 256 4.52 7.71 -11.90
CA GLY A 256 5.93 7.40 -12.10
C GLY A 256 6.20 6.84 -13.49
N THR A 257 5.68 5.66 -13.80
CA THR A 257 5.87 4.98 -15.09
C THR A 257 5.03 5.63 -16.20
N GLY A 258 3.79 6.02 -15.91
CA GLY A 258 2.86 6.61 -16.87
C GLY A 258 3.32 7.93 -17.47
N SER A 259 4.13 8.71 -16.74
CA SER A 259 4.73 9.94 -17.27
C SER A 259 5.56 9.71 -18.55
N LEU A 260 6.09 8.49 -18.74
CA LEU A 260 6.86 8.09 -19.91
C LEU A 260 6.07 7.17 -20.85
N THR A 261 5.39 6.16 -20.32
CA THR A 261 4.71 5.13 -21.12
C THR A 261 3.43 5.63 -21.79
N ILE A 262 2.66 6.52 -21.15
CA ILE A 262 1.41 7.06 -21.73
C ILE A 262 1.70 7.90 -22.98
N PRO A 263 2.65 8.86 -22.97
CA PRO A 263 3.06 9.56 -24.20
C PRO A 263 3.53 8.61 -25.30
N MET A 264 4.30 7.56 -24.97
CA MET A 264 4.76 6.56 -25.95
C MET A 264 3.60 5.81 -26.60
N MET A 265 2.63 5.35 -25.80
CA MET A 265 1.41 4.72 -26.30
C MET A 265 0.61 5.65 -27.22
N LYS A 266 0.44 6.91 -26.83
CA LYS A 266 -0.27 7.91 -27.63
C LYS A 266 0.45 8.19 -28.96
N LYS A 267 1.78 8.34 -28.95
CA LYS A 267 2.58 8.56 -30.16
C LYS A 267 2.46 7.41 -31.16
N LEU A 268 2.29 6.17 -30.67
CA LEU A 268 2.04 5.01 -31.52
C LEU A 268 0.64 4.99 -32.15
N GLY A 269 -0.33 5.68 -31.53
CA GLY A 269 -1.72 5.75 -32.02
C GLY A 269 -2.77 5.15 -31.07
N TYR A 270 -2.43 4.81 -29.82
CA TYR A 270 -3.44 4.46 -28.83
C TYR A 270 -4.31 5.67 -28.46
N ASN A 271 -5.61 5.42 -28.22
CA ASN A 271 -6.52 6.45 -27.71
C ASN A 271 -6.09 6.86 -26.28
N ALA A 272 -6.24 8.15 -25.94
CA ALA A 272 -5.84 8.69 -24.65
C ALA A 272 -6.49 7.96 -23.45
N ASN A 273 -7.78 7.61 -23.53
CA ASN A 273 -8.46 6.88 -22.46
C ASN A 273 -7.91 5.46 -22.32
N PHE A 274 -7.59 4.80 -23.42
CA PHE A 274 -7.03 3.45 -23.39
C PHE A 274 -5.58 3.47 -22.86
N ALA A 275 -4.74 4.42 -23.29
CA ALA A 275 -3.38 4.55 -22.79
C ALA A 275 -3.34 4.79 -21.27
N GLY A 276 -4.18 5.68 -20.76
CA GLY A 276 -4.32 5.88 -19.30
C GLY A 276 -4.86 4.64 -18.57
N ALA A 277 -5.74 3.88 -19.21
CA ALA A 277 -6.33 2.68 -18.65
C ALA A 277 -5.35 1.50 -18.55
N VAL A 278 -4.50 1.30 -19.57
CA VAL A 278 -3.43 0.29 -19.55
C VAL A 278 -2.49 0.54 -18.39
N GLU A 279 -2.06 1.79 -18.24
CA GLU A 279 -1.15 2.19 -17.18
C GLU A 279 -1.77 1.98 -15.80
N ALA A 280 -3.04 2.37 -15.63
CA ALA A 280 -3.78 2.20 -14.39
C ALA A 280 -3.97 0.72 -14.02
N ALA A 281 -4.40 -0.12 -14.96
CA ALA A 281 -4.55 -1.56 -14.72
C ALA A 281 -3.21 -2.20 -14.34
N ALA A 282 -2.16 -1.99 -15.13
CA ALA A 282 -0.83 -2.54 -14.85
C ALA A 282 -0.28 -2.07 -13.49
N SER A 283 -0.47 -0.80 -13.17
CA SER A 283 0.01 -0.21 -11.91
C SER A 283 -0.73 -0.73 -10.69
N THR A 284 -2.05 -0.88 -10.77
CA THR A 284 -2.86 -1.48 -9.71
C THR A 284 -2.49 -2.95 -9.50
N GLY A 285 -2.31 -3.73 -10.57
CA GLY A 285 -1.84 -5.10 -10.49
C GLY A 285 -0.44 -5.25 -9.91
N GLY A 286 0.42 -4.24 -10.06
CA GLY A 286 1.77 -4.25 -9.51
C GLY A 286 1.80 -4.42 -7.98
N GLN A 287 0.72 -4.05 -7.29
CA GLN A 287 0.57 -4.27 -5.84
C GLN A 287 0.38 -5.76 -5.46
N LEU A 288 -0.08 -6.58 -6.41
CA LEU A 288 -0.25 -8.03 -6.27
C LEU A 288 1.04 -8.79 -6.57
N MET A 289 1.98 -8.17 -7.29
CA MET A 289 3.12 -8.85 -7.86
C MET A 289 4.23 -9.05 -6.81
N PRO A 290 4.68 -10.31 -6.58
CA PRO A 290 5.92 -10.62 -5.86
C PRO A 290 7.15 -9.89 -6.43
N PRO A 291 8.22 -9.64 -5.64
CA PRO A 291 8.52 -10.27 -4.35
C PRO A 291 8.43 -9.36 -3.12
N VAL A 292 8.27 -8.04 -3.31
CA VAL A 292 8.19 -7.07 -2.22
C VAL A 292 6.74 -6.74 -1.87
N MET A 293 5.87 -6.69 -2.89
CA MET A 293 4.44 -6.40 -2.76
C MET A 293 4.18 -5.08 -1.98
N GLY A 294 2.94 -4.61 -1.94
CA GLY A 294 2.62 -3.40 -1.17
C GLY A 294 2.70 -3.63 0.35
N ALA A 295 2.69 -2.54 1.13
CA ALA A 295 2.66 -2.59 2.61
C ALA A 295 1.46 -3.39 3.18
N ALA A 296 0.39 -3.55 2.42
CA ALA A 296 -0.75 -4.39 2.79
C ALA A 296 -0.42 -5.89 2.85
N ALA A 297 0.49 -6.41 2.01
CA ALA A 297 0.87 -7.82 2.04
C ALA A 297 1.59 -8.20 3.35
N PHE A 298 2.35 -7.25 3.90
CA PHE A 298 2.97 -7.36 5.22
C PHE A 298 1.95 -7.44 6.36
N LEU A 299 0.92 -6.61 6.31
CA LEU A 299 -0.21 -6.69 7.24
C LEU A 299 -0.99 -7.99 7.07
N MET A 300 -1.08 -8.51 5.85
CA MET A 300 -1.74 -9.77 5.58
C MET A 300 -1.05 -10.94 6.22
N ALA A 301 0.26 -11.06 6.05
CA ALA A 301 1.04 -12.10 6.71
C ALA A 301 0.80 -12.12 8.23
N GLU A 302 0.78 -10.94 8.84
CA GLU A 302 0.59 -10.79 10.28
C GLU A 302 -0.85 -11.10 10.74
N PHE A 303 -1.88 -10.66 10.02
CA PHE A 303 -3.28 -10.98 10.36
C PHE A 303 -3.62 -12.45 10.15
N VAL A 304 -3.12 -13.04 9.07
CA VAL A 304 -3.34 -14.46 8.78
C VAL A 304 -2.49 -15.35 9.70
N GLY A 305 -1.40 -14.80 10.28
CA GLY A 305 -0.50 -15.53 11.17
C GLY A 305 0.44 -16.48 10.43
N VAL A 306 0.81 -16.15 9.19
CA VAL A 306 1.70 -16.97 8.35
C VAL A 306 2.98 -16.21 7.99
N PRO A 307 4.09 -16.91 7.72
CA PRO A 307 5.29 -16.29 7.18
C PRO A 307 4.97 -15.47 5.91
N TYR A 308 5.57 -14.28 5.80
CA TYR A 308 5.37 -13.40 4.63
C TYR A 308 5.64 -14.10 3.29
N ILE A 309 6.62 -15.01 3.25
CA ILE A 309 6.93 -15.76 2.03
C ILE A 309 5.76 -16.62 1.54
N ASP A 310 4.87 -17.07 2.43
CA ASP A 310 3.71 -17.88 2.04
C ASP A 310 2.63 -17.00 1.39
N VAL A 311 2.48 -15.75 1.83
CA VAL A 311 1.68 -14.74 1.12
C VAL A 311 2.25 -14.47 -0.27
N VAL A 312 3.57 -14.34 -0.39
CA VAL A 312 4.26 -14.11 -1.67
C VAL A 312 4.05 -15.29 -2.63
N LYS A 313 4.21 -16.52 -2.15
CA LYS A 313 3.97 -17.74 -2.95
C LYS A 313 2.52 -17.82 -3.42
N ALA A 314 1.58 -17.59 -2.50
CA ALA A 314 0.15 -17.60 -2.81
C ALA A 314 -0.25 -16.55 -3.85
N ALA A 315 0.43 -15.39 -3.86
CA ALA A 315 0.17 -14.33 -4.83
C ALA A 315 0.79 -14.58 -6.22
N ALA A 316 1.78 -15.47 -6.36
CA ALA A 316 2.56 -15.64 -7.58
C ALA A 316 1.72 -16.06 -8.80
N ILE A 317 0.92 -17.13 -8.67
CA ILE A 317 0.08 -17.62 -9.77
C ILE A 317 -1.05 -16.62 -10.09
N PRO A 318 -1.82 -16.12 -9.09
CA PRO A 318 -2.81 -15.08 -9.32
C PRO A 318 -2.26 -13.82 -10.02
N ALA A 319 -1.07 -13.34 -9.61
CA ALA A 319 -0.42 -12.20 -10.26
C ALA A 319 -0.05 -12.51 -11.72
N LEU A 320 0.51 -13.70 -12.00
CA LEU A 320 0.81 -14.12 -13.36
C LEU A 320 -0.45 -14.15 -14.25
N LEU A 321 -1.55 -14.71 -13.74
CA LEU A 321 -2.83 -14.74 -14.45
C LEU A 321 -3.35 -13.32 -14.71
N TYR A 322 -3.28 -12.42 -13.72
CA TYR A 322 -3.69 -11.03 -13.87
C TYR A 322 -2.91 -10.32 -14.97
N PHE A 323 -1.57 -10.36 -14.90
CA PHE A 323 -0.72 -9.68 -15.88
C PHE A 323 -0.82 -10.31 -17.26
N THR A 324 -1.08 -11.62 -17.35
CA THR A 324 -1.38 -12.29 -18.63
C THR A 324 -2.69 -11.77 -19.22
N GLY A 325 -3.75 -11.63 -18.42
CA GLY A 325 -5.02 -11.04 -18.87
C GLY A 325 -4.85 -9.61 -19.39
N VAL A 326 -4.17 -8.75 -18.63
CA VAL A 326 -3.90 -7.37 -19.07
C VAL A 326 -3.04 -7.37 -20.35
N TRP A 327 -2.03 -8.25 -20.43
CA TRP A 327 -1.17 -8.39 -21.60
C TRP A 327 -1.93 -8.82 -22.86
N LEU A 328 -2.85 -9.78 -22.73
CA LEU A 328 -3.69 -10.24 -23.84
C LEU A 328 -4.67 -9.13 -24.27
N GLY A 329 -5.30 -8.45 -23.33
CA GLY A 329 -6.17 -7.31 -23.63
C GLY A 329 -5.47 -6.20 -24.43
N VAL A 330 -4.24 -5.83 -24.06
CA VAL A 330 -3.46 -4.85 -24.86
C VAL A 330 -3.02 -5.41 -26.20
N HIS A 331 -2.74 -6.71 -26.28
CA HIS A 331 -2.35 -7.36 -27.52
C HIS A 331 -3.48 -7.40 -28.55
N PHE A 332 -4.69 -7.81 -28.15
CA PHE A 332 -5.84 -7.85 -29.04
C PHE A 332 -6.31 -6.46 -29.44
N GLU A 333 -6.24 -5.47 -28.54
CA GLU A 333 -6.46 -4.07 -28.91
C GLU A 333 -5.48 -3.60 -30.00
N ALA A 334 -4.19 -3.90 -29.82
CA ALA A 334 -3.15 -3.53 -30.78
C ALA A 334 -3.39 -4.14 -32.15
N LYS A 335 -3.77 -5.43 -32.19
CA LYS A 335 -4.09 -6.16 -33.42
C LYS A 335 -5.33 -5.58 -34.11
N ARG A 336 -6.40 -5.30 -33.35
CA ARG A 336 -7.62 -4.68 -33.88
C ARG A 336 -7.35 -3.31 -34.51
N LYS A 337 -6.45 -2.54 -33.92
CA LYS A 337 -6.02 -1.22 -34.42
C LYS A 337 -4.82 -1.26 -35.39
N LYS A 338 -4.33 -2.45 -35.74
CA LYS A 338 -3.18 -2.66 -36.64
C LYS A 338 -1.91 -1.89 -36.20
N LEU A 339 -1.73 -1.73 -34.89
CA LEU A 339 -0.57 -1.03 -34.32
C LEU A 339 0.68 -1.91 -34.40
N LYS A 340 1.76 -1.34 -34.94
CA LYS A 340 3.07 -2.00 -35.06
C LYS A 340 3.95 -1.69 -33.84
N GLY A 341 4.98 -2.50 -33.62
CA GLY A 341 5.99 -2.24 -32.59
C GLY A 341 7.05 -1.24 -33.06
N ILE A 342 7.93 -0.87 -32.14
CA ILE A 342 9.09 -0.02 -32.44
C ILE A 342 10.14 -0.87 -33.19
N PRO A 343 10.79 -0.35 -34.25
CA PRO A 343 11.87 -1.07 -34.92
C PRO A 343 12.96 -1.51 -33.95
N ARG A 344 13.44 -2.76 -34.08
CA ARG A 344 14.44 -3.33 -33.14
C ARG A 344 15.74 -2.51 -33.05
N ALA A 345 16.08 -1.77 -34.11
CA ALA A 345 17.27 -0.91 -34.14
C ALA A 345 17.15 0.34 -33.25
N GLU A 346 15.93 0.78 -32.92
CA GLU A 346 15.67 1.92 -32.04
C GLU A 346 15.53 1.51 -30.57
N LEU A 347 15.52 0.20 -30.29
CA LEU A 347 15.36 -0.32 -28.94
C LEU A 347 16.71 -0.44 -28.21
N PRO A 348 16.72 -0.25 -26.88
CA PRO A 348 17.93 -0.45 -26.09
C PRO A 348 18.40 -1.91 -26.19
N ASN A 349 19.72 -2.10 -26.31
CA ASN A 349 20.33 -3.42 -26.37
C ASN A 349 20.27 -4.09 -24.98
N PRO A 350 19.64 -5.27 -24.82
CA PRO A 350 19.46 -5.92 -23.52
C PRO A 350 20.78 -6.26 -22.81
N LEU A 351 21.78 -6.74 -23.56
CA LEU A 351 23.08 -7.13 -22.99
C LEU A 351 23.86 -5.92 -22.48
N THR A 352 23.81 -4.81 -23.21
CA THR A 352 24.44 -3.56 -22.79
C THR A 352 23.76 -3.02 -21.53
N LEU A 353 22.44 -3.03 -21.50
CA LEU A 353 21.66 -2.59 -20.34
C LEU A 353 21.94 -3.44 -19.08
N LEU A 354 21.98 -4.77 -19.22
CA LEU A 354 22.31 -5.68 -18.12
C LEU A 354 23.73 -5.45 -17.61
N LYS A 355 24.70 -5.23 -18.50
CA LYS A 355 26.07 -4.90 -18.10
C LYS A 355 26.14 -3.57 -17.36
N GLU A 356 25.46 -2.53 -17.86
CA GLU A 356 25.56 -1.17 -17.32
C GLU A 356 24.75 -0.91 -16.06
N ARG A 357 23.58 -1.53 -15.92
CA ARG A 357 22.61 -1.25 -14.84
C ARG A 357 22.03 -2.48 -14.17
N GLY A 358 22.30 -3.69 -14.66
CA GLY A 358 21.77 -4.92 -14.07
C GLY A 358 22.21 -5.14 -12.62
N HIS A 359 23.34 -4.55 -12.21
CA HIS A 359 23.80 -4.59 -10.82
C HIS A 359 22.84 -3.88 -9.84
N LEU A 360 21.99 -2.96 -10.32
CA LEU A 360 20.98 -2.29 -9.48
C LEU A 360 19.85 -3.24 -9.05
N ALA A 361 19.64 -4.36 -9.76
CA ALA A 361 18.62 -5.34 -9.42
C ALA A 361 19.08 -6.36 -8.36
N ILE A 362 20.38 -6.41 -8.04
CA ILE A 362 20.95 -7.36 -7.05
C ILE A 362 20.22 -7.31 -5.70
N PRO A 363 19.91 -6.14 -5.10
CA PRO A 363 19.21 -6.08 -3.82
C PRO A 363 17.84 -6.76 -3.85
N LEU A 364 17.11 -6.69 -4.97
CA LEU A 364 15.83 -7.38 -5.14
C LEU A 364 16.01 -8.89 -5.26
N VAL A 365 17.05 -9.38 -5.93
CA VAL A 365 17.33 -10.82 -5.98
C VAL A 365 17.67 -11.34 -4.58
N VAL A 366 18.50 -10.60 -3.83
CA VAL A 366 18.90 -10.97 -2.47
C VAL A 366 17.71 -10.95 -1.51
N ILE A 367 16.80 -9.98 -1.62
CA ILE A 367 15.62 -9.93 -0.74
C ILE A 367 14.74 -11.17 -0.94
N VAL A 368 14.52 -11.60 -2.19
CA VAL A 368 13.77 -12.83 -2.50
C VAL A 368 14.49 -14.03 -1.92
N TYR A 369 15.79 -14.13 -2.16
CA TYR A 369 16.60 -15.25 -1.67
C TYR A 369 16.53 -15.38 -0.13
N LEU A 370 16.68 -14.27 0.61
CA LEU A 370 16.62 -14.27 2.07
C LEU A 370 15.23 -14.69 2.58
N LEU A 371 14.16 -14.16 1.99
CA LEU A 371 12.79 -14.52 2.37
C LEU A 371 12.47 -16.00 2.09
N VAL A 372 12.87 -16.51 0.92
CA VAL A 372 12.73 -17.93 0.57
C VAL A 372 13.56 -18.82 1.49
N SER A 373 14.74 -18.34 1.93
CA SER A 373 15.60 -19.05 2.88
C SER A 373 15.12 -18.99 4.34
N GLY A 374 13.95 -18.38 4.60
CA GLY A 374 13.34 -18.33 5.94
C GLY A 374 13.82 -17.18 6.84
N TYR A 375 14.56 -16.20 6.31
CA TYR A 375 14.90 -15.01 7.08
C TYR A 375 13.67 -14.11 7.28
N THR A 376 13.66 -13.38 8.40
CA THR A 376 12.56 -12.44 8.69
C THR A 376 12.53 -11.29 7.67
N PRO A 377 11.35 -10.73 7.36
CA PRO A 377 11.22 -9.59 6.44
C PRO A 377 12.07 -8.39 6.87
N MET A 378 12.16 -8.13 8.18
CA MET A 378 12.97 -7.06 8.75
C MET A 378 14.46 -7.21 8.41
N ARG A 379 15.02 -8.44 8.56
CA ARG A 379 16.42 -8.73 8.21
C ARG A 379 16.65 -8.63 6.70
N ALA A 380 15.72 -9.16 5.90
CA ALA A 380 15.81 -9.11 4.44
C ALA A 380 15.84 -7.66 3.93
N ALA A 381 14.95 -6.79 4.42
CA ALA A 381 14.93 -5.37 4.08
C ALA A 381 16.21 -4.65 4.51
N LEU A 382 16.72 -4.92 5.72
CA LEU A 382 17.95 -4.32 6.22
C LEU A 382 19.14 -4.62 5.29
N VAL A 383 19.35 -5.89 4.94
CA VAL A 383 20.41 -6.31 4.01
C VAL A 383 20.21 -5.66 2.63
N ALA A 384 18.98 -5.62 2.15
CA ALA A 384 18.66 -5.03 0.85
C ALA A 384 18.90 -3.51 0.81
N ILE A 385 18.66 -2.77 1.90
CA ILE A 385 19.02 -1.35 2.05
C ILE A 385 20.53 -1.18 1.88
N PHE A 386 21.34 -1.91 2.65
CA PHE A 386 22.80 -1.81 2.55
C PHE A 386 23.30 -2.17 1.15
N LEU A 387 22.79 -3.26 0.57
CA LEU A 387 23.14 -3.68 -0.78
C LEU A 387 22.72 -2.68 -1.85
N SER A 388 21.59 -1.99 -1.70
CA SER A 388 21.15 -0.97 -2.67
C SER A 388 22.17 0.16 -2.79
N ILE A 389 22.71 0.61 -1.66
CA ILE A 389 23.74 1.65 -1.61
C ILE A 389 25.05 1.09 -2.19
N LEU A 390 25.49 -0.09 -1.74
CA LEU A 390 26.74 -0.71 -2.21
C LEU A 390 26.73 -0.96 -3.71
N CYS A 391 25.64 -1.52 -4.24
CA CYS A 391 25.49 -1.77 -5.67
C CYS A 391 25.52 -0.47 -6.46
N ALA A 392 24.84 0.58 -5.99
CA ALA A 392 24.90 1.89 -6.63
C ALA A 392 26.34 2.43 -6.72
N MET A 393 27.19 2.19 -5.71
CA MET A 393 28.60 2.63 -5.68
C MET A 393 29.51 1.95 -6.73
N LEU A 394 29.15 0.75 -7.21
CA LEU A 394 30.01 -0.08 -8.06
C LEU A 394 30.36 0.56 -9.40
N ARG A 395 29.47 1.40 -9.95
CA ARG A 395 29.69 2.08 -11.23
C ARG A 395 29.62 3.59 -11.09
N LYS A 396 30.47 4.31 -11.83
CA LYS A 396 30.49 5.79 -11.85
C LYS A 396 29.13 6.37 -12.30
N SER A 397 28.41 5.71 -13.20
CA SER A 397 27.13 6.16 -13.73
C SER A 397 25.96 6.05 -12.74
N THR A 398 26.08 5.23 -11.71
CA THR A 398 25.01 4.99 -10.70
C THR A 398 25.42 5.41 -9.30
N ARG A 399 26.62 5.97 -9.13
CA ARG A 399 27.21 6.27 -7.82
C ARG A 399 26.44 7.39 -7.14
N MET A 400 25.87 7.10 -5.98
CA MET A 400 25.30 8.10 -5.09
C MET A 400 26.41 8.91 -4.40
N LYS A 401 26.18 10.21 -4.24
CA LYS A 401 26.99 11.08 -3.41
C LYS A 401 26.69 10.81 -1.93
N PRO A 402 27.62 11.04 -0.99
CA PRO A 402 27.36 10.86 0.44
C PRO A 402 26.11 11.60 0.94
N ILE A 403 25.87 12.80 0.42
CA ILE A 403 24.68 13.59 0.75
C ILE A 403 23.38 12.95 0.23
N GLU A 404 23.41 12.22 -0.89
CA GLU A 404 22.24 11.53 -1.44
C GLU A 404 21.85 10.32 -0.58
N ILE A 405 22.82 9.71 0.11
CA ILE A 405 22.56 8.66 1.11
C ILE A 405 21.77 9.26 2.28
N VAL A 406 22.22 10.41 2.81
CA VAL A 406 21.49 11.13 3.88
C VAL A 406 20.09 11.54 3.44
N TYR A 407 19.92 12.03 2.21
CA TYR A 407 18.60 12.32 1.65
C TYR A 407 17.74 11.06 1.42
N GLY A 408 18.35 9.89 1.31
CA GLY A 408 17.64 8.60 1.28
C GLY A 408 16.93 8.33 2.62
N LEU A 409 17.61 8.57 3.75
CA LEU A 409 17.02 8.47 5.09
C LEU A 409 15.83 9.43 5.25
N GLU A 410 15.98 10.68 4.82
CA GLU A 410 14.90 11.66 4.87
C GLU A 410 13.70 11.24 4.02
N ARG A 411 13.94 10.75 2.79
CA ARG A 411 12.88 10.31 1.87
C ARG A 411 12.13 9.08 2.41
N GLY A 412 12.84 8.10 2.98
CA GLY A 412 12.20 6.92 3.58
C GLY A 412 11.29 7.30 4.76
N ALA A 413 11.77 8.15 5.68
CA ALA A 413 10.97 8.62 6.81
C ALA A 413 9.75 9.44 6.40
N LYS A 414 9.84 10.21 5.31
CA LYS A 414 8.67 10.92 4.75
C LYS A 414 7.69 9.98 4.05
N GLY A 415 8.21 8.99 3.31
CA GLY A 415 7.41 8.03 2.57
C GLY A 415 6.55 7.13 3.47
N VAL A 416 6.98 6.86 4.71
CA VAL A 416 6.21 6.00 5.62
C VAL A 416 4.99 6.71 6.23
N LEU A 417 4.92 8.04 6.22
CA LEU A 417 3.91 8.79 7.01
C LEU A 417 2.47 8.42 6.65
N GLY A 418 2.19 8.21 5.36
CA GLY A 418 0.88 7.75 4.89
C GLY A 418 0.48 6.41 5.51
N VAL A 419 1.33 5.41 5.33
CA VAL A 419 1.15 4.06 5.87
C VAL A 419 1.10 4.05 7.41
N LEU A 420 1.95 4.83 8.07
CA LEU A 420 2.00 4.96 9.53
C LEU A 420 0.70 5.50 10.10
N VAL A 421 0.21 6.63 9.58
CA VAL A 421 -1.04 7.25 10.04
C VAL A 421 -2.23 6.35 9.69
N ALA A 422 -2.23 5.73 8.50
CA ALA A 422 -3.22 4.73 8.13
C ALA A 422 -3.26 3.57 9.14
N CYS A 423 -2.12 2.98 9.50
CA CYS A 423 -2.01 1.91 10.49
C CYS A 423 -2.51 2.33 11.88
N ALA A 424 -2.12 3.52 12.36
CA ALA A 424 -2.59 4.05 13.65
C ALA A 424 -4.12 4.21 13.67
N SER A 425 -4.69 4.72 12.58
CA SER A 425 -6.14 4.90 12.40
C SER A 425 -6.87 3.56 12.30
N ALA A 426 -6.28 2.59 11.59
CA ALA A 426 -6.75 1.23 11.50
C ALA A 426 -6.77 0.55 12.88
N GLY A 427 -5.78 0.83 13.74
CA GLY A 427 -5.77 0.38 15.13
C GLY A 427 -7.00 0.84 15.93
N ILE A 428 -7.55 2.03 15.63
CA ILE A 428 -8.82 2.48 16.24
C ILE A 428 -9.97 1.58 15.80
N ILE A 429 -10.06 1.28 14.50
CA ILE A 429 -11.10 0.43 13.93
C ILE A 429 -11.03 -0.96 14.55
N ILE A 430 -9.83 -1.57 14.56
CA ILE A 430 -9.62 -2.90 15.14
C ILE A 430 -9.97 -2.90 16.62
N GLY A 431 -9.51 -1.93 17.41
CA GLY A 431 -9.82 -1.88 18.84
C GLY A 431 -11.31 -1.78 19.12
N VAL A 432 -12.07 -1.01 18.33
CA VAL A 432 -13.54 -1.02 18.41
C VAL A 432 -14.10 -2.38 18.01
N VAL A 433 -13.64 -2.97 16.91
CA VAL A 433 -14.12 -4.26 16.42
C VAL A 433 -13.90 -5.36 17.45
N THR A 434 -12.72 -5.43 18.04
CA THR A 434 -12.35 -6.39 19.09
C THR A 434 -13.20 -6.19 20.35
N LYS A 435 -13.44 -4.95 20.78
CA LYS A 435 -14.26 -4.70 21.99
C LYS A 435 -15.75 -4.94 21.82
N THR A 436 -16.28 -4.73 20.62
CA THR A 436 -17.73 -4.79 20.36
C THR A 436 -18.16 -6.09 19.71
N GLY A 437 -17.24 -6.82 19.08
CA GLY A 437 -17.52 -8.04 18.31
C GLY A 437 -18.21 -7.78 16.97
N ILE A 438 -18.27 -6.54 16.48
CA ILE A 438 -19.03 -6.19 15.28
C ILE A 438 -18.51 -6.88 14.00
N GLY A 439 -17.21 -7.17 13.89
CA GLY A 439 -16.65 -7.84 12.72
C GLY A 439 -17.34 -9.18 12.44
N LEU A 440 -17.47 -10.03 13.46
CA LEU A 440 -18.17 -11.32 13.36
C LEU A 440 -19.66 -11.15 13.05
N ARG A 441 -20.32 -10.12 13.61
CA ARG A 441 -21.74 -9.85 13.40
C ARG A 441 -22.06 -9.34 12.00
N LEU A 442 -21.22 -8.47 11.44
CA LEU A 442 -21.33 -8.04 10.05
C LEU A 442 -21.09 -9.21 9.09
N ALA A 443 -20.13 -10.07 9.42
CA ALA A 443 -19.90 -11.30 8.68
C ALA A 443 -21.12 -12.23 8.69
N SER A 444 -21.75 -12.48 9.84
CA SER A 444 -22.99 -13.26 9.90
C SER A 444 -24.12 -12.60 9.08
N GLY A 445 -24.25 -11.27 9.15
CA GLY A 445 -25.25 -10.54 8.34
C GLY A 445 -25.03 -10.70 6.83
N LEU A 446 -23.78 -10.76 6.35
CA LEU A 446 -23.47 -11.06 4.95
C LEU A 446 -23.85 -12.49 4.56
N ILE A 447 -23.63 -13.46 5.46
CA ILE A 447 -23.99 -14.88 5.24
C ILE A 447 -25.52 -15.04 5.20
N ASP A 448 -26.24 -14.36 6.10
CA ASP A 448 -27.71 -14.36 6.13
C ASP A 448 -28.28 -13.77 4.84
N LEU A 449 -27.75 -12.63 4.39
CA LEU A 449 -28.13 -12.00 3.11
C LEU A 449 -27.86 -12.93 1.91
N ALA A 450 -26.80 -13.74 2.00
CA ALA A 450 -26.45 -14.74 1.01
C ALA A 450 -27.29 -16.04 1.09
N GLY A 451 -28.18 -16.17 2.08
CA GLY A 451 -28.95 -17.40 2.32
C GLY A 451 -28.06 -18.61 2.64
N GLY A 452 -26.87 -18.39 3.22
CA GLY A 452 -25.88 -19.44 3.48
C GLY A 452 -25.15 -19.98 2.24
N MET A 453 -25.37 -19.41 1.05
CA MET A 453 -24.72 -19.85 -0.19
C MET A 453 -23.39 -19.12 -0.41
N LEU A 454 -22.31 -19.87 -0.68
CA LEU A 454 -20.95 -19.32 -0.80
C LEU A 454 -20.82 -18.30 -1.93
N LEU A 455 -21.35 -18.58 -3.12
CA LEU A 455 -21.20 -17.68 -4.28
C LEU A 455 -21.89 -16.32 -4.06
N PRO A 456 -23.15 -16.23 -3.59
CA PRO A 456 -23.74 -14.96 -3.18
C PRO A 456 -22.96 -14.25 -2.06
N ALA A 457 -22.44 -14.99 -1.06
CA ALA A 457 -21.64 -14.40 0.01
C ALA A 457 -20.36 -13.77 -0.53
N MET A 458 -19.66 -14.43 -1.45
CA MET A 458 -18.51 -13.88 -2.16
C MET A 458 -18.87 -12.63 -2.95
N PHE A 459 -20.04 -12.60 -3.61
CA PHE A 459 -20.52 -11.43 -4.32
C PHE A 459 -20.77 -10.24 -3.40
N PHE A 460 -21.47 -10.41 -2.28
CA PHE A 460 -21.69 -9.33 -1.31
C PHE A 460 -20.40 -8.89 -0.62
N THR A 461 -19.49 -9.84 -0.34
CA THR A 461 -18.15 -9.56 0.19
C THR A 461 -17.32 -8.73 -0.79
N MET A 462 -17.38 -9.06 -2.09
CA MET A 462 -16.73 -8.27 -3.16
C MET A 462 -17.25 -6.83 -3.18
N ILE A 463 -18.58 -6.64 -3.19
CA ILE A 463 -19.17 -5.30 -3.20
C ILE A 463 -18.77 -4.53 -1.95
N THR A 464 -18.82 -5.17 -0.78
CA THR A 464 -18.40 -4.58 0.50
C THR A 464 -16.93 -4.17 0.45
N ALA A 465 -16.03 -5.02 -0.05
CA ALA A 465 -14.61 -4.72 -0.16
C ALA A 465 -14.32 -3.56 -1.13
N ILE A 466 -15.00 -3.51 -2.28
CA ILE A 466 -14.87 -2.38 -3.23
C ILE A 466 -15.33 -1.09 -2.57
N VAL A 467 -16.52 -1.07 -1.96
CA VAL A 467 -17.10 0.15 -1.36
C VAL A 467 -16.24 0.66 -0.20
N LEU A 468 -15.80 -0.24 0.68
CA LEU A 468 -14.95 0.13 1.82
C LEU A 468 -13.54 0.55 1.40
N GLY A 469 -13.04 0.00 0.29
CA GLY A 469 -11.71 0.32 -0.23
C GLY A 469 -11.65 1.63 -1.03
N MET A 470 -12.80 2.19 -1.42
CA MET A 470 -12.85 3.40 -2.24
C MET A 470 -12.29 4.62 -1.51
N GLY A 471 -11.25 5.22 -2.10
CA GLY A 471 -10.74 6.53 -1.68
C GLY A 471 -9.83 6.50 -0.46
N VAL A 472 -9.32 5.32 -0.09
CA VAL A 472 -8.33 5.14 0.98
C VAL A 472 -7.06 4.44 0.45
N PRO A 473 -5.87 4.71 1.02
CA PRO A 473 -4.65 4.01 0.65
C PRO A 473 -4.74 2.50 0.85
N THR A 474 -3.99 1.73 0.06
CA THR A 474 -4.03 0.26 0.02
C THR A 474 -3.86 -0.41 1.38
N THR A 475 -2.98 0.10 2.23
CA THR A 475 -2.80 -0.40 3.61
C THR A 475 -4.07 -0.21 4.45
N ALA A 476 -4.66 0.98 4.43
CA ALA A 476 -5.90 1.26 5.16
C ALA A 476 -7.05 0.41 4.62
N ASN A 477 -7.16 0.34 3.29
CA ASN A 477 -8.14 -0.47 2.57
C ASN A 477 -8.09 -1.92 3.03
N TYR A 478 -6.91 -2.54 2.99
CA TYR A 478 -6.74 -3.93 3.42
C TYR A 478 -7.20 -4.14 4.85
N VAL A 479 -6.79 -3.29 5.80
CA VAL A 479 -7.21 -3.46 7.20
C VAL A 479 -8.73 -3.39 7.35
N ILE A 480 -9.37 -2.37 6.78
CA ILE A 480 -10.83 -2.20 6.87
C ILE A 480 -11.53 -3.44 6.30
N THR A 481 -11.14 -3.85 5.10
CA THR A 481 -11.79 -4.95 4.37
C THR A 481 -11.51 -6.30 5.02
N SER A 482 -10.30 -6.56 5.52
CA SER A 482 -9.97 -7.80 6.23
C SER A 482 -10.68 -7.90 7.57
N THR A 483 -10.89 -6.80 8.28
CA THR A 483 -11.53 -6.85 9.60
C THR A 483 -13.06 -7.00 9.50
N ILE A 484 -13.67 -6.53 8.40
CA ILE A 484 -15.13 -6.51 8.23
C ILE A 484 -15.63 -7.64 7.33
N ALA A 485 -14.94 -7.91 6.22
CA ALA A 485 -15.48 -8.73 5.14
C ALA A 485 -14.84 -10.12 5.06
N ALA A 486 -13.55 -10.27 5.38
CA ALA A 486 -12.90 -11.60 5.36
C ALA A 486 -13.55 -12.63 6.32
N PRO A 487 -13.99 -12.27 7.55
CA PRO A 487 -14.59 -13.22 8.47
C PRO A 487 -15.88 -13.87 7.94
N ALA A 488 -16.57 -13.24 6.97
CA ALA A 488 -17.75 -13.81 6.33
C ALA A 488 -17.40 -15.07 5.53
N LEU A 489 -16.30 -15.02 4.78
CA LEU A 489 -15.85 -16.16 3.99
C LEU A 489 -15.21 -17.24 4.87
N GLU A 490 -14.48 -16.85 5.90
CA GLU A 490 -13.87 -17.79 6.88
C GLU A 490 -14.93 -18.61 7.62
N GLN A 491 -16.02 -17.97 8.07
CA GLN A 491 -17.15 -18.65 8.69
C GLN A 491 -17.82 -19.68 7.76
N MET A 492 -17.66 -19.54 6.45
CA MET A 492 -18.16 -20.47 5.45
C MET A 492 -17.13 -21.54 5.04
N GLY A 493 -16.02 -21.65 5.77
CA GLY A 493 -14.99 -22.67 5.56
C GLY A 493 -13.97 -22.33 4.48
N VAL A 494 -13.94 -21.09 3.97
CA VAL A 494 -12.88 -20.63 3.06
C VAL A 494 -11.57 -20.52 3.84
N PRO A 495 -10.43 -21.03 3.32
CA PRO A 495 -9.14 -20.86 3.98
C PRO A 495 -8.82 -19.39 4.27
N VAL A 496 -8.29 -19.10 5.46
CA VAL A 496 -8.02 -17.72 5.94
C VAL A 496 -7.21 -16.92 4.92
N LEU A 497 -6.12 -17.48 4.40
CA LEU A 497 -5.30 -16.80 3.38
C LEU A 497 -6.10 -16.49 2.11
N ALA A 498 -7.00 -17.39 1.69
CA ALA A 498 -7.86 -17.16 0.52
C ALA A 498 -8.90 -16.06 0.79
N ALA A 499 -9.53 -16.04 1.97
CA ALA A 499 -10.47 -14.99 2.35
C ALA A 499 -9.80 -13.61 2.40
N HIS A 500 -8.60 -13.54 2.99
CA HIS A 500 -7.81 -12.31 3.06
C HIS A 500 -7.31 -11.86 1.67
N MET A 501 -6.85 -12.77 0.83
CA MET A 501 -6.50 -12.47 -0.57
C MET A 501 -7.72 -11.99 -1.36
N PHE A 502 -8.90 -12.57 -1.13
CA PHE A 502 -10.14 -12.19 -1.81
C PHE A 502 -10.49 -10.73 -1.53
N VAL A 503 -10.55 -10.33 -0.25
CA VAL A 503 -10.86 -8.94 0.11
C VAL A 503 -9.76 -7.98 -0.30
N PHE A 504 -8.49 -8.40 -0.26
CA PHE A 504 -7.37 -7.57 -0.71
C PHE A 504 -7.43 -7.27 -2.22
N TYR A 505 -7.76 -8.26 -3.05
CA TYR A 505 -7.95 -8.08 -4.50
C TYR A 505 -9.03 -7.04 -4.78
N PHE A 506 -10.21 -7.20 -4.18
CA PHE A 506 -11.32 -6.28 -4.44
C PHE A 506 -11.10 -4.90 -3.83
N GLY A 507 -10.38 -4.84 -2.71
CA GLY A 507 -9.86 -3.60 -2.16
C GLY A 507 -9.04 -2.84 -3.19
N ILE A 508 -7.96 -3.41 -3.73
CA ILE A 508 -7.08 -2.66 -4.65
C ILE A 508 -7.72 -2.39 -6.01
N ILE A 509 -8.65 -3.23 -6.46
CA ILE A 509 -9.35 -3.04 -7.73
C ILE A 509 -10.33 -1.86 -7.69
N ALA A 510 -10.68 -1.37 -6.50
CA ALA A 510 -11.39 -0.09 -6.36
C ALA A 510 -10.63 1.08 -7.05
N ASP A 511 -9.30 1.03 -7.15
CA ASP A 511 -8.49 2.06 -7.82
C ASP A 511 -8.66 2.13 -9.35
N VAL A 512 -9.26 1.11 -9.95
CA VAL A 512 -9.58 1.08 -11.39
C VAL A 512 -11.08 0.97 -11.66
N THR A 513 -11.90 0.92 -10.61
CA THR A 513 -13.36 0.72 -10.71
C THR A 513 -14.10 2.04 -10.49
N PRO A 514 -14.87 2.53 -11.49
CA PRO A 514 -15.73 3.69 -11.30
C PRO A 514 -16.73 3.50 -10.14
N PRO A 515 -17.11 4.57 -9.42
CA PRO A 515 -16.90 5.99 -9.72
C PRO A 515 -15.66 6.63 -9.08
N VAL A 516 -14.81 5.90 -8.35
CA VAL A 516 -13.65 6.51 -7.66
C VAL A 516 -12.35 6.33 -8.45
N ALA A 517 -12.05 5.11 -8.91
CA ALA A 517 -10.97 4.78 -9.85
C ALA A 517 -9.72 5.70 -9.83
N LEU A 518 -9.11 5.92 -8.64
CA LEU A 518 -8.09 6.96 -8.44
C LEU A 518 -6.89 6.80 -9.39
N ALA A 519 -6.42 5.56 -9.59
CA ALA A 519 -5.31 5.27 -10.49
C ALA A 519 -5.71 5.57 -11.95
N ALA A 520 -6.93 5.19 -12.35
CA ALA A 520 -7.43 5.51 -13.69
C ALA A 520 -7.61 7.02 -13.90
N TYR A 521 -7.98 7.77 -12.86
CA TYR A 521 -8.17 9.22 -12.93
C TYR A 521 -6.83 9.97 -12.98
N ALA A 522 -5.81 9.46 -12.29
CA ALA A 522 -4.44 9.92 -12.45
C ALA A 522 -3.94 9.65 -13.88
N GLY A 523 -4.17 8.43 -14.41
CA GLY A 523 -3.82 8.05 -15.77
C GLY A 523 -4.50 8.94 -16.82
N ALA A 524 -5.78 9.27 -16.61
CA ALA A 524 -6.53 10.21 -17.45
C ALA A 524 -5.94 11.63 -17.39
N GLY A 525 -5.49 12.07 -16.22
CA GLY A 525 -4.81 13.37 -16.03
C GLY A 525 -3.51 13.50 -16.81
N ILE A 526 -2.77 12.40 -16.97
CA ILE A 526 -1.53 12.36 -17.78
C ILE A 526 -1.87 12.20 -19.27
N SER A 527 -2.85 11.36 -19.61
CA SER A 527 -3.20 11.08 -21.01
C SER A 527 -3.99 12.20 -21.68
N GLY A 528 -4.63 13.08 -20.90
CA GLY A 528 -5.61 14.06 -21.39
C GLY A 528 -6.96 13.43 -21.74
N GLY A 529 -7.24 12.21 -21.23
CA GLY A 529 -8.48 11.48 -21.44
C GLY A 529 -9.60 11.92 -20.49
N ASN A 530 -10.81 11.42 -20.74
CA ASN A 530 -11.93 11.53 -19.81
C ASN A 530 -11.75 10.50 -18.68
N ALA A 531 -11.81 10.97 -17.43
CA ALA A 531 -11.59 10.17 -16.23
C ALA A 531 -12.51 8.94 -16.15
N LEU A 532 -13.82 9.12 -16.32
CA LEU A 532 -14.80 8.04 -16.23
C LEU A 532 -14.61 7.00 -17.35
N LYS A 533 -14.42 7.45 -18.60
CA LYS A 533 -14.15 6.54 -19.73
C LYS A 533 -12.85 5.77 -19.54
N THR A 534 -11.81 6.42 -19.02
CA THR A 534 -10.52 5.77 -18.68
C THR A 534 -10.73 4.71 -17.60
N GLY A 535 -11.51 5.01 -16.56
CA GLY A 535 -11.91 4.05 -15.52
C GLY A 535 -12.62 2.82 -16.11
N VAL A 536 -13.63 3.01 -16.95
CA VAL A 536 -14.34 1.89 -17.61
C VAL A 536 -13.39 1.04 -18.45
N HIS A 537 -12.47 1.65 -19.20
CA HIS A 537 -11.46 0.90 -19.94
C HIS A 537 -10.49 0.15 -19.02
N ALA A 538 -10.10 0.76 -17.89
CA ALA A 538 -9.21 0.14 -16.92
C ALA A 538 -9.87 -1.07 -16.26
N SER A 539 -11.15 -0.96 -15.84
CA SER A 539 -11.91 -2.09 -15.29
C SER A 539 -12.04 -3.23 -16.30
N LYS A 540 -12.28 -2.93 -17.58
CA LYS A 540 -12.34 -3.94 -18.65
C LYS A 540 -11.01 -4.66 -18.85
N LEU A 541 -9.90 -3.93 -18.84
CA LEU A 541 -8.56 -4.52 -18.92
C LEU A 541 -8.23 -5.34 -17.66
N ALA A 542 -8.71 -4.91 -16.50
CA ALA A 542 -8.52 -5.57 -15.22
C ALA A 542 -9.55 -6.68 -14.93
N ILE A 543 -10.36 -7.12 -15.91
CA ILE A 543 -11.42 -8.13 -15.71
C ILE A 543 -10.89 -9.41 -15.06
N ALA A 544 -9.63 -9.77 -15.36
CA ALA A 544 -8.91 -10.86 -14.73
C ALA A 544 -8.96 -10.79 -13.19
N ALA A 545 -8.74 -9.61 -12.60
CA ALA A 545 -8.74 -9.45 -11.15
C ALA A 545 -10.13 -9.52 -10.52
N PHE A 546 -11.21 -9.42 -11.30
CA PHE A 546 -12.56 -9.69 -10.80
C PHE A 546 -12.87 -11.19 -10.76
N ILE A 547 -12.22 -11.98 -11.60
CA ILE A 547 -12.51 -13.41 -11.76
C ILE A 547 -11.57 -14.27 -10.92
N ILE A 548 -10.27 -13.98 -10.93
CA ILE A 548 -9.24 -14.75 -10.22
C ILE A 548 -9.58 -15.00 -8.73
N PRO A 549 -10.11 -14.02 -7.97
CA PRO A 549 -10.53 -14.26 -6.58
C PRO A 549 -11.59 -15.34 -6.43
N TYR A 550 -12.56 -15.40 -7.34
CA TYR A 550 -13.56 -16.45 -7.29
C TYR A 550 -12.95 -17.81 -7.57
N VAL A 551 -12.04 -17.88 -8.56
CA VAL A 551 -11.40 -19.14 -8.93
C VAL A 551 -10.55 -19.68 -7.78
N PHE A 552 -9.76 -18.85 -7.10
CA PHE A 552 -8.90 -19.33 -6.02
C PHE A 552 -9.65 -19.62 -4.71
N VAL A 553 -10.82 -19.02 -4.47
CA VAL A 553 -11.66 -19.41 -3.33
C VAL A 553 -12.31 -20.76 -3.59
N LEU A 554 -12.76 -21.02 -4.81
CA LEU A 554 -13.33 -22.31 -5.22
C LEU A 554 -12.26 -23.39 -5.42
N SER A 555 -11.03 -23.00 -5.75
CA SER A 555 -9.87 -23.87 -5.90
C SER A 555 -8.62 -23.26 -5.23
N PRO A 556 -8.46 -23.42 -3.91
CA PRO A 556 -7.32 -22.89 -3.14
C PRO A 556 -5.95 -23.40 -3.60
N VAL A 557 -5.91 -24.44 -4.45
CA VAL A 557 -4.72 -24.95 -5.15
C VAL A 557 -4.00 -23.82 -5.92
N LEU A 558 -4.72 -22.83 -6.45
CA LEU A 558 -4.12 -21.65 -7.09
C LEU A 558 -3.28 -20.79 -6.14
N LEU A 559 -3.56 -20.84 -4.84
CA LEU A 559 -2.78 -20.19 -3.78
C LEU A 559 -1.72 -21.12 -3.19
N MET A 560 -1.54 -22.30 -3.77
CA MET A 560 -0.66 -23.36 -3.26
C MET A 560 -1.07 -23.88 -1.87
N VAL A 561 -2.34 -23.72 -1.48
CA VAL A 561 -2.91 -24.29 -0.26
C VAL A 561 -3.22 -25.76 -0.51
N ASP A 562 -2.63 -26.66 0.30
CA ASP A 562 -2.79 -28.12 0.23
C ASP A 562 -2.61 -28.72 -1.17
N ALA A 563 -1.67 -28.15 -1.94
CA ALA A 563 -1.55 -28.38 -3.36
C ALA A 563 -0.41 -29.35 -3.73
N THR A 564 -0.68 -30.31 -4.62
CA THR A 564 0.37 -31.12 -5.24
C THR A 564 0.93 -30.42 -6.48
N PRO A 565 2.21 -30.64 -6.86
CA PRO A 565 2.80 -30.01 -8.04
C PRO A 565 1.98 -30.26 -9.33
N LEU A 566 1.43 -31.46 -9.49
CA LEU A 566 0.60 -31.80 -10.64
C LEU A 566 -0.71 -31.02 -10.65
N ALA A 567 -1.37 -30.87 -9.49
CA ALA A 567 -2.60 -30.09 -9.37
C ALA A 567 -2.34 -28.60 -9.64
N ILE A 568 -1.21 -28.05 -9.18
CA ILE A 568 -0.83 -26.66 -9.46
C ILE A 568 -0.69 -26.44 -10.96
N VAL A 569 0.05 -27.33 -11.65
CA VAL A 569 0.27 -27.20 -13.10
C VAL A 569 -1.05 -27.32 -13.86
N SER A 570 -1.89 -28.31 -13.53
CA SER A 570 -3.16 -28.51 -14.24
C SER A 570 -4.11 -27.33 -14.07
N VAL A 571 -4.30 -26.85 -12.83
CA VAL A 571 -5.18 -25.72 -12.53
C VAL A 571 -4.63 -24.41 -13.11
N THR A 572 -3.31 -24.22 -13.12
CA THR A 572 -2.69 -23.05 -13.75
C THR A 572 -2.93 -23.04 -15.26
N LEU A 573 -2.77 -24.19 -15.94
CA LEU A 573 -3.01 -24.30 -17.38
C LEU A 573 -4.49 -24.07 -17.73
N THR A 574 -5.42 -24.64 -16.97
CA THR A 574 -6.86 -24.42 -17.22
C THR A 574 -7.26 -22.97 -16.94
N ALA A 575 -6.71 -22.35 -15.89
CA ALA A 575 -6.92 -20.93 -15.61
C ALA A 575 -6.34 -20.04 -16.72
N LEU A 576 -5.16 -20.35 -17.27
CA LEU A 576 -4.58 -19.64 -18.41
C LEU A 576 -5.45 -19.75 -19.67
N LEU A 577 -5.99 -20.94 -19.97
CA LEU A 577 -6.93 -21.12 -21.08
C LEU A 577 -8.20 -20.30 -20.88
N GLY A 578 -8.76 -20.30 -19.66
CA GLY A 578 -9.89 -19.45 -19.31
C GLY A 578 -9.58 -17.97 -19.50
N MET A 579 -8.40 -17.52 -19.07
CA MET A 579 -7.94 -16.14 -19.26
C MET A 579 -7.80 -15.76 -20.74
N ILE A 580 -7.33 -16.67 -21.59
CA ILE A 580 -7.28 -16.46 -23.05
C ILE A 580 -8.68 -16.35 -23.65
N ALA A 581 -9.64 -17.14 -23.17
CA ALA A 581 -11.02 -17.08 -23.67
C ALA A 581 -11.76 -15.79 -23.27
N ILE A 582 -11.43 -15.22 -22.10
CA ILE A 582 -12.04 -13.97 -21.59
C ILE A 582 -11.43 -12.72 -22.24
N SER A 583 -10.15 -12.75 -22.56
CA SER A 583 -9.37 -11.59 -23.08
C SER A 583 -9.61 -11.37 -24.57
#